data_AF-A0AA43FQ67-F1
#
_entry.id   AF-A0AA43FQ67-F1
#
_cell.length_a   1.000
_cell.length_b   1.000
_cell.length_c   1.000
_cell.angle_alpha   90.00
_cell.angle_beta   90.00
_cell.angle_gamma   90.00
#
_symmetry.space_group_name_H-M   'P 1'
#
loop_
_entity.id
_entity.type
_entity.pdbx_description
1 polymer ?
#
loop_
_entity_poly.entity_id
_entity_poly.type
_entity_poly.pdbx_seq_one_letter_code
_entity_poly.pdbx_strand_id
1 'polypeptide(L)'
;MSDFSRTSVDKAVLKDTITHPASVYPAAGAILGGMGFLLFQSPIALAAASAGVAIGVGGWIFNRYFRHDYFSRKYLDALHEQIRQETRKRLATLQDDLREVGSVQGLNQLPRLKAKFDNFVEILDSKLEKEELTYGRYLGVSEQVYLATADNLIEVAARLKSVSAIDPRYITKRLRELARDKSPKARDEEEALNERLALLEKTREETLDLLSDNEAAMTTLDKAASALAGIKTHKGAAAMDMEFVMEELETLANRAHLYDNRRKEKNHGRF
;
A
#
# COMPACT_ATOMS: atom_id res chain seq x y z
N MET A 1 -4.14 10.19 -19.61
CA MET A 1 -3.24 10.36 -18.44
C MET A 1 -3.93 11.32 -17.50
N SER A 2 -4.53 10.81 -16.43
CA SER A 2 -5.20 11.61 -15.41
C SER A 2 -4.17 12.10 -14.39
N ASP A 3 -4.17 13.41 -14.18
CA ASP A 3 -3.18 14.16 -13.39
C ASP A 3 -3.31 13.90 -11.88
N PHE A 4 -2.23 13.44 -11.26
CA PHE A 4 -2.10 12.92 -9.89
C PHE A 4 -1.92 14.01 -8.82
N SER A 5 -2.48 15.21 -9.01
CA SER A 5 -2.33 16.29 -8.01
C SER A 5 -3.49 16.34 -7.02
N ARG A 6 -3.19 16.64 -5.74
CA ARG A 6 -4.18 16.89 -4.66
C ARG A 6 -5.29 17.85 -5.09
N THR A 7 -4.94 18.80 -5.96
CA THR A 7 -5.85 19.79 -6.57
C THR A 7 -6.95 19.19 -7.44
N SER A 8 -6.75 18.03 -8.07
CA SER A 8 -7.78 17.36 -8.88
C SER A 8 -8.83 16.68 -8.00
N VAL A 9 -8.38 16.10 -6.88
CA VAL A 9 -9.23 15.47 -5.85
C VAL A 9 -10.04 16.55 -5.12
N ASP A 10 -9.41 17.66 -4.75
CA ASP A 10 -10.09 18.78 -4.09
C ASP A 10 -11.16 19.41 -5.00
N LYS A 11 -10.89 19.55 -6.31
CA LYS A 11 -11.88 20.08 -7.27
C LYS A 11 -13.09 19.16 -7.46
N ALA A 12 -12.90 17.85 -7.44
CA ALA A 12 -14.00 16.89 -7.55
C ALA A 12 -14.88 16.90 -6.29
N VAL A 13 -14.26 16.98 -5.11
CA VAL A 13 -14.96 17.08 -3.81
C VAL A 13 -15.70 18.42 -3.68
N LEU A 14 -15.12 19.53 -4.15
CA LEU A 14 -15.76 20.85 -4.12
C LEU A 14 -16.99 20.91 -5.03
N LYS A 15 -16.90 20.35 -6.23
CA LYS A 15 -18.00 20.34 -7.22
C LYS A 15 -19.21 19.55 -6.70
N ASP A 16 -18.97 18.39 -6.09
CA ASP A 16 -20.03 17.53 -5.54
C ASP A 16 -20.64 18.09 -4.23
N THR A 17 -19.84 18.81 -3.44
CA THR A 17 -20.29 19.47 -2.20
C THR A 17 -21.15 20.70 -2.48
N ILE A 18 -20.94 21.41 -3.59
CA ILE A 18 -21.73 22.60 -3.96
C ILE A 18 -23.11 22.23 -4.54
N THR A 19 -23.26 21.03 -5.12
CA THR A 19 -24.51 20.61 -5.78
C THR A 19 -25.44 19.74 -4.92
N HIS A 20 -25.05 19.37 -3.70
CA HIS A 20 -25.85 18.50 -2.84
C HIS A 20 -26.95 19.29 -2.09
N PRO A 21 -28.22 18.85 -2.08
CA PRO A 21 -29.31 19.61 -1.44
C PRO A 21 -29.07 19.92 0.05
N ALA A 22 -28.34 19.05 0.75
CA ALA A 22 -27.97 19.23 2.16
C ALA A 22 -27.01 20.41 2.44
N SER A 23 -26.29 20.94 1.44
CA SER A 23 -25.41 22.12 1.58
C SER A 23 -26.04 23.40 0.99
N VAL A 24 -26.92 23.25 -0.01
CA VAL A 24 -27.58 24.38 -0.69
C VAL A 24 -28.68 25.01 0.18
N TYR A 25 -29.51 24.20 0.86
CA TYR A 25 -30.64 24.73 1.65
C TYR A 25 -30.20 25.52 2.91
N PRO A 26 -29.19 25.10 3.69
CA PRO A 26 -28.71 25.87 4.84
C PRO A 26 -28.06 27.21 4.44
N ALA A 27 -27.31 27.23 3.33
CA ALA A 27 -26.68 28.45 2.81
C ALA A 27 -27.71 29.47 2.30
N ALA A 28 -28.73 29.01 1.58
CA ALA A 28 -29.85 29.86 1.16
C ALA A 28 -30.64 30.41 2.36
N GLY A 29 -30.88 29.59 3.38
CA GLY A 29 -31.53 30.02 4.62
C GLY A 29 -30.73 31.07 5.40
N ALA A 30 -29.40 30.93 5.48
CA ALA A 30 -28.53 31.91 6.13
C ALA A 30 -28.51 33.25 5.39
N ILE A 31 -28.48 33.25 4.06
CA ILE A 31 -28.51 34.47 3.23
C ILE A 31 -29.86 35.17 3.36
N LEU A 32 -30.98 34.45 3.23
CA LEU A 32 -32.32 35.02 3.34
C LEU A 32 -32.63 35.52 4.75
N GLY A 33 -32.22 34.79 5.80
CA GLY A 33 -32.37 35.20 7.19
C GLY A 33 -31.55 36.45 7.52
N GLY A 34 -30.28 36.50 7.09
CA GLY A 34 -29.41 37.67 7.28
C GLY A 34 -29.93 38.92 6.59
N MET A 35 -30.45 38.77 5.36
CA MET A 35 -31.03 39.87 4.60
C MET A 35 -32.36 40.36 5.19
N GLY A 36 -33.19 39.45 5.72
CA GLY A 36 -34.40 39.80 6.46
C GLY A 36 -34.12 40.53 7.78
N PHE A 37 -33.03 40.18 8.48
CA PHE A 37 -32.64 40.88 9.71
C PHE A 37 -32.17 42.32 9.43
N LEU A 38 -31.38 42.53 8.36
CA LEU A 38 -30.90 43.86 8.00
C LEU A 38 -32.02 44.83 7.62
N LEU A 39 -33.07 44.35 6.96
CA LEU A 39 -34.19 45.18 6.50
C LEU A 39 -35.24 45.44 7.58
N PHE A 40 -35.51 44.47 8.45
CA PHE A 40 -36.66 44.51 9.37
C PHE A 40 -36.28 44.46 10.86
N GLN A 41 -35.00 44.29 11.19
CA GLN A 41 -34.46 44.11 12.55
C GLN A 41 -35.26 43.09 13.40
N SER A 42 -35.80 42.07 12.74
CA SER A 42 -36.68 41.09 13.37
C SER A 42 -35.86 40.03 14.13
N PRO A 43 -36.16 39.76 15.42
CA PRO A 43 -35.51 38.70 16.19
C PRO A 43 -35.67 37.30 15.56
N ILE A 44 -36.77 37.07 14.86
CA ILE A 44 -37.06 35.80 14.17
C ILE A 44 -36.14 35.63 12.96
N ALA A 45 -35.84 36.72 12.23
CA ALA A 45 -34.90 36.69 11.12
C ALA A 45 -33.45 36.45 11.59
N LEU A 46 -33.06 37.01 12.74
CA LEU A 46 -31.76 36.75 13.37
C LEU A 46 -31.63 35.29 13.81
N ALA A 47 -32.68 34.72 14.42
CA ALA A 47 -32.73 33.31 14.80
C ALA A 47 -32.58 32.39 13.58
N ALA A 48 -33.29 32.67 12.48
CA ALA A 48 -33.18 31.92 11.24
C ALA A 48 -31.77 32.01 10.61
N ALA A 49 -31.14 33.19 10.62
CA ALA A 49 -29.78 33.38 10.12
C ALA A 49 -28.76 32.58 10.95
N SER A 50 -28.85 32.66 12.28
CA SER A 50 -27.94 31.95 13.20
C SER A 50 -28.07 30.42 13.11
N ALA A 51 -29.30 29.90 12.99
CA ALA A 51 -29.54 28.48 12.79
C ALA A 51 -29.00 27.98 11.44
N GLY A 52 -29.17 28.76 10.36
CA GLY A 52 -28.60 28.45 9.05
C GLY A 52 -27.08 28.38 9.05
N VAL A 53 -26.41 29.31 9.75
CA VAL A 53 -24.95 29.30 9.92
C VAL A 53 -24.50 28.11 10.78
N ALA A 54 -25.19 27.81 11.88
CA ALA A 54 -24.85 26.69 12.76
C ALA A 54 -24.99 25.32 12.06
N ILE A 55 -26.06 25.13 11.28
CA ILE A 55 -26.26 23.91 10.47
C ILE A 55 -25.27 23.86 9.31
N GLY A 56 -24.96 24.98 8.66
CA GLY A 56 -23.99 25.05 7.57
C GLY A 56 -22.56 24.73 8.02
N VAL A 57 -22.12 25.33 9.13
CA VAL A 57 -20.78 25.09 9.72
C VAL A 57 -20.72 23.71 10.37
N GLY A 58 -21.77 23.30 11.09
CA GLY A 58 -21.86 21.96 11.69
C GLY A 58 -21.88 20.85 10.64
N GLY A 59 -22.63 21.03 9.55
CA GLY A 59 -22.62 20.13 8.40
C GLY A 59 -21.29 20.12 7.67
N TRP A 60 -20.61 21.26 7.52
CA TRP A 60 -19.27 21.34 6.93
C TRP A 60 -18.22 20.63 7.79
N ILE A 61 -18.24 20.82 9.11
CA ILE A 61 -17.34 20.13 10.07
C ILE A 61 -17.63 18.63 10.09
N PHE A 62 -18.90 18.22 10.17
CA PHE A 62 -19.31 16.82 10.14
C PHE A 62 -18.90 16.15 8.83
N ASN A 63 -19.13 16.79 7.69
CA ASN A 63 -18.74 16.25 6.37
C ASN A 63 -17.21 16.24 6.19
N ARG A 64 -16.46 17.21 6.76
CA ARG A 64 -15.00 17.23 6.71
C ARG A 64 -14.37 16.10 7.53
N TYR A 65 -14.94 15.77 8.69
CA TYR A 65 -14.43 14.73 9.60
C TYR A 65 -14.96 13.32 9.28
N PHE A 66 -16.25 13.15 8.97
CA PHE A 66 -16.85 11.83 8.69
C PHE A 66 -16.80 11.41 7.22
N ARG A 67 -16.76 12.34 6.25
CA ARG A 67 -16.79 12.00 4.82
C ARG A 67 -15.40 11.73 4.22
N HIS A 68 -14.33 12.16 4.89
CA HIS A 68 -12.95 11.87 4.49
C HIS A 68 -12.66 10.36 4.55
N ASP A 69 -13.14 9.68 5.59
CA ASP A 69 -12.93 8.23 5.74
C ASP A 69 -13.73 7.41 4.72
N TYR A 70 -14.92 7.86 4.30
CA TYR A 70 -15.75 7.13 3.33
C TYR A 70 -15.25 7.29 1.88
N PHE A 71 -14.85 8.49 1.47
CA PHE A 71 -14.37 8.73 0.09
C PHE A 71 -12.92 8.30 -0.13
N SER A 72 -12.05 8.40 0.88
CA SER A 72 -10.72 7.79 0.80
C SER A 72 -10.82 6.28 0.70
N ARG A 73 -11.72 5.61 1.45
CA ARG A 73 -11.94 4.16 1.31
C ARG A 73 -12.43 3.77 -0.08
N LYS A 74 -13.50 4.37 -0.61
CA LYS A 74 -14.01 4.01 -1.95
C LYS A 74 -13.02 4.28 -3.09
N TYR A 75 -12.22 5.33 -3.00
CA TYR A 75 -11.16 5.64 -3.98
C TYR A 75 -9.94 4.73 -3.82
N LEU A 76 -9.52 4.45 -2.58
CA LEU A 76 -8.45 3.49 -2.29
C LEU A 76 -8.87 2.06 -2.63
N ASP A 77 -10.11 1.65 -2.42
CA ASP A 77 -10.64 0.33 -2.77
C ASP A 77 -10.68 0.13 -4.29
N ALA A 78 -11.07 1.15 -5.05
CA ALA A 78 -11.00 1.13 -6.50
C ALA A 78 -9.54 1.08 -7.01
N LEU A 79 -8.61 1.74 -6.30
CA LEU A 79 -7.18 1.70 -6.58
C LEU A 79 -6.58 0.32 -6.23
N HIS A 80 -6.96 -0.27 -5.10
CA HIS A 80 -6.57 -1.61 -4.68
C HIS A 80 -7.10 -2.67 -5.63
N GLU A 81 -8.28 -2.48 -6.22
CA GLU A 81 -8.81 -3.41 -7.22
C GLU A 81 -7.98 -3.42 -8.51
N GLN A 82 -7.51 -2.26 -8.97
CA GLN A 82 -6.60 -2.18 -10.11
C GLN A 82 -5.25 -2.83 -9.80
N ILE A 83 -4.70 -2.56 -8.61
CA ILE A 83 -3.45 -3.18 -8.13
C ILE A 83 -3.61 -4.70 -8.05
N ARG A 84 -4.73 -5.20 -7.49
CA ARG A 84 -5.06 -6.64 -7.44
C ARG A 84 -5.02 -7.30 -8.81
N GLN A 85 -5.62 -6.67 -9.81
CA GLN A 85 -5.65 -7.22 -11.16
C GLN A 85 -4.27 -7.24 -11.81
N GLU A 86 -3.46 -6.20 -11.58
CA GLU A 86 -2.09 -6.12 -12.10
C GLU A 86 -1.18 -7.16 -11.44
N THR A 87 -1.17 -7.24 -10.11
CA THR A 87 -0.41 -8.25 -9.36
C THR A 87 -0.83 -9.66 -9.74
N ARG A 88 -2.14 -9.94 -9.92
CA ARG A 88 -2.63 -11.26 -10.39
C ARG A 88 -2.10 -11.63 -11.78
N LYS A 89 -2.01 -10.68 -12.71
CA LYS A 89 -1.44 -10.94 -14.04
C LYS A 89 0.06 -11.25 -13.95
N ARG A 90 0.80 -10.49 -13.15
CA ARG A 90 2.24 -10.69 -12.94
C ARG A 90 2.55 -11.99 -12.19
N LEU A 91 1.70 -12.38 -11.23
CA LEU A 91 1.79 -13.66 -10.53
C LEU A 91 1.75 -14.86 -11.48
N ALA A 92 1.07 -14.74 -12.62
CA ALA A 92 0.98 -15.83 -13.60
C ALA A 92 2.33 -16.16 -14.25
N THR A 93 3.22 -15.18 -14.40
CA THR A 93 4.56 -15.37 -14.99
C THR A 93 5.67 -15.43 -13.93
N LEU A 94 5.38 -14.99 -12.71
CA LEU A 94 6.38 -14.83 -11.64
C LEU A 94 7.21 -16.09 -11.37
N GLN A 95 6.59 -17.27 -11.43
CA GLN A 95 7.33 -18.53 -11.23
C GLN A 95 8.39 -18.73 -12.31
N ASP A 96 8.09 -18.41 -13.56
CA ASP A 96 9.05 -18.49 -14.66
C ASP A 96 10.10 -17.39 -14.57
N ASP A 97 9.70 -16.17 -14.20
CA ASP A 97 10.61 -15.04 -14.00
C ASP A 97 11.64 -15.35 -12.90
N LEU A 98 11.21 -15.89 -11.76
CA LEU A 98 12.08 -16.32 -10.65
C LEU A 98 13.01 -17.47 -11.05
N ARG A 99 12.54 -18.38 -11.91
CA ARG A 99 13.35 -19.48 -12.45
C ARG A 99 14.42 -18.95 -13.40
N GLU A 100 14.07 -18.02 -14.27
CA GLU A 100 14.99 -17.42 -15.24
C GLU A 100 16.15 -16.71 -14.54
N VAL A 101 15.87 -15.98 -13.46
CA VAL A 101 16.90 -15.27 -12.68
C VAL A 101 17.61 -16.15 -11.63
N GLY A 102 17.23 -17.43 -11.52
CA GLY A 102 17.86 -18.39 -10.62
C GLY A 102 17.58 -18.16 -9.13
N SER A 103 16.49 -17.48 -8.77
CA SER A 103 16.13 -17.21 -7.37
C SER A 103 15.49 -18.44 -6.70
N VAL A 104 16.32 -19.33 -6.16
CA VAL A 104 15.86 -20.57 -5.49
C VAL A 104 14.94 -20.26 -4.30
N GLN A 105 15.29 -19.27 -3.48
CA GLN A 105 14.48 -18.89 -2.33
C GLN A 105 13.13 -18.32 -2.76
N GLY A 106 13.10 -17.40 -3.73
CA GLY A 106 11.84 -16.84 -4.25
C GLY A 106 10.91 -17.91 -4.83
N LEU A 107 11.46 -18.88 -5.58
CA LEU A 107 10.70 -20.02 -6.12
C LEU A 107 10.05 -20.87 -5.03
N ASN A 108 10.72 -21.05 -3.89
CA ASN A 108 10.17 -21.81 -2.77
C ASN A 108 9.13 -21.00 -1.98
N GLN A 109 9.30 -19.67 -1.89
CA GLN A 109 8.39 -18.80 -1.16
C GLN A 109 7.03 -18.64 -1.85
N LEU A 110 6.99 -18.52 -3.18
CA LEU A 110 5.75 -18.30 -3.92
C LEU A 110 4.63 -19.34 -3.64
N PRO A 111 4.85 -20.66 -3.76
CA PRO A 111 3.83 -21.65 -3.45
C PRO A 111 3.50 -21.72 -1.96
N ARG A 112 4.47 -21.47 -1.07
CA ARG A 112 4.26 -21.42 0.38
C ARG A 112 3.35 -20.25 0.76
N LEU A 113 3.57 -19.08 0.19
CA LEU A 113 2.76 -17.89 0.39
C LEU A 113 1.29 -18.17 0.01
N LYS A 114 1.08 -18.75 -1.17
CA LYS A 114 -0.27 -19.14 -1.62
C LYS A 114 -0.92 -20.13 -0.65
N ALA A 115 -0.21 -21.20 -0.29
CA ALA A 115 -0.75 -22.21 0.61
C ALA A 115 -1.13 -21.65 1.99
N LYS A 116 -0.31 -20.73 2.53
CA LYS A 116 -0.58 -20.07 3.81
C LYS A 116 -1.80 -19.16 3.76
N PHE A 117 -1.93 -18.36 2.71
CA PHE A 117 -3.10 -17.52 2.50
C PHE A 117 -4.37 -18.37 2.33
N ASP A 118 -4.33 -19.40 1.49
CA ASP A 118 -5.47 -20.30 1.27
C ASP A 118 -5.89 -21.00 2.59
N ASN A 119 -4.93 -21.48 3.39
CA ASN A 119 -5.20 -22.07 4.71
C ASN A 119 -5.80 -21.06 5.71
N PHE A 120 -5.33 -19.81 5.71
CA PHE A 120 -5.94 -18.76 6.52
C PHE A 120 -7.40 -18.53 6.15
N VAL A 121 -7.70 -18.44 4.85
CA VAL A 121 -9.07 -18.25 4.34
C VAL A 121 -9.97 -19.43 4.69
N GLU A 122 -9.47 -20.66 4.57
CA GLU A 122 -10.22 -21.86 4.97
C GLU A 122 -10.59 -21.84 6.45
N ILE A 123 -9.64 -21.47 7.32
CA ILE A 123 -9.90 -21.34 8.75
C ILE A 123 -10.90 -20.20 9.01
N LEU A 124 -10.76 -19.06 8.33
CA LEU A 124 -11.69 -17.94 8.44
C LEU A 124 -13.12 -18.34 8.06
N ASP A 125 -13.30 -19.02 6.94
CA ASP A 125 -14.58 -19.56 6.47
C ASP A 125 -15.20 -20.54 7.48
N SER A 126 -14.38 -21.28 8.23
CA SER A 126 -14.86 -22.20 9.26
C SER A 126 -15.27 -21.52 10.58
N LYS A 127 -14.83 -20.27 10.80
CA LYS A 127 -14.94 -19.58 12.10
C LYS A 127 -15.91 -18.42 12.12
N LEU A 128 -16.08 -17.73 11.00
CA LEU A 128 -16.89 -16.52 10.90
C LEU A 128 -17.84 -16.62 9.70
N GLU A 129 -19.01 -16.00 9.81
CA GLU A 129 -19.94 -15.87 8.68
C GLU A 129 -19.49 -14.74 7.73
N LYS A 130 -19.76 -14.89 6.43
CA LYS A 130 -19.24 -13.96 5.40
C LYS A 130 -19.87 -12.56 5.50
N GLU A 131 -21.04 -12.49 6.09
CA GLU A 131 -21.82 -11.28 6.35
C GLU A 131 -21.28 -10.49 7.55
N GLU A 132 -20.42 -11.09 8.38
CA GLU A 132 -19.82 -10.40 9.51
C GLU A 132 -18.77 -9.37 9.06
N LEU A 133 -18.83 -8.16 9.62
CA LEU A 133 -17.84 -7.11 9.35
C LEU A 133 -16.40 -7.57 9.69
N THR A 134 -16.26 -8.40 10.73
CA THR A 134 -14.98 -8.97 11.16
C THR A 134 -14.40 -9.92 10.11
N TYR A 135 -15.22 -10.73 9.45
CA TYR A 135 -14.80 -11.60 8.35
C TYR A 135 -14.19 -10.76 7.22
N GLY A 136 -14.91 -9.73 6.76
CA GLY A 136 -14.44 -8.86 5.69
C GLY A 136 -13.14 -8.14 6.03
N ARG A 137 -13.00 -7.67 7.28
CA ARG A 137 -11.78 -7.01 7.76
C ARG A 137 -10.58 -7.95 7.77
N TYR A 138 -10.72 -9.15 8.33
CA TYR A 138 -9.63 -10.12 8.44
C TYR A 138 -9.19 -10.65 7.08
N LEU A 139 -10.15 -10.93 6.19
CA LEU A 139 -9.87 -11.28 4.81
C LEU A 139 -9.13 -10.16 4.09
N GLY A 140 -9.61 -8.92 4.20
CA GLY A 140 -9.02 -7.76 3.52
C GLY A 140 -7.57 -7.50 3.91
N VAL A 141 -7.26 -7.48 5.21
CA VAL A 141 -5.88 -7.26 5.69
C VAL A 141 -4.96 -8.42 5.27
N SER A 142 -5.42 -9.67 5.38
CA SER A 142 -4.62 -10.83 4.97
C SER A 142 -4.39 -10.89 3.46
N GLU A 143 -5.39 -10.49 2.66
CA GLU A 143 -5.25 -10.37 1.20
C GLU A 143 -4.22 -9.28 0.84
N GLN A 144 -4.23 -8.12 1.54
CA GLN A 144 -3.23 -7.09 1.34
C GLN A 144 -1.82 -7.60 1.65
N VAL A 145 -1.62 -8.35 2.74
CA VAL A 145 -0.32 -8.97 3.04
C VAL A 145 0.09 -9.98 1.97
N TYR A 146 -0.83 -10.81 1.48
CA TYR A 146 -0.56 -11.74 0.39
C TYR A 146 -0.08 -11.02 -0.87
N LEU A 147 -0.78 -9.96 -1.29
CA LEU A 147 -0.44 -9.18 -2.47
C LEU A 147 0.89 -8.44 -2.30
N ALA A 148 1.10 -7.80 -1.15
CA ALA A 148 2.36 -7.14 -0.80
C ALA A 148 3.56 -8.09 -0.86
N THR A 149 3.41 -9.30 -0.31
CA THR A 149 4.46 -10.33 -0.31
C THR A 149 4.72 -10.84 -1.74
N ALA A 150 3.67 -10.98 -2.55
CA ALA A 150 3.80 -11.31 -3.96
C ALA A 150 4.52 -10.20 -4.77
N ASP A 151 4.21 -8.93 -4.49
CA ASP A 151 4.86 -7.79 -5.12
C ASP A 151 6.36 -7.74 -4.77
N ASN A 152 6.74 -8.05 -3.53
CA ASN A 152 8.15 -8.21 -3.15
C ASN A 152 8.84 -9.29 -3.99
N LEU A 153 8.19 -10.45 -4.24
CA LEU A 153 8.76 -11.50 -5.10
C LEU A 153 8.91 -11.05 -6.56
N ILE A 154 7.94 -10.28 -7.07
CA ILE A 154 8.04 -9.64 -8.41
C ILE A 154 9.23 -8.68 -8.45
N GLU A 155 9.42 -7.89 -7.38
CA GLU A 155 10.54 -6.96 -7.27
C GLU A 155 11.88 -7.69 -7.21
N VAL A 156 11.97 -8.81 -6.48
CA VAL A 156 13.15 -9.70 -6.47
C VAL A 156 13.48 -10.17 -7.89
N ALA A 157 12.49 -10.67 -8.63
CA ALA A 157 12.70 -11.12 -10.00
C ALA A 157 13.21 -9.97 -10.90
N ALA A 158 12.57 -8.80 -10.84
CA ALA A 158 12.96 -7.64 -11.63
C ALA A 158 14.38 -7.13 -11.29
N ARG A 159 14.74 -7.10 -10.00
CA ARG A 159 16.06 -6.68 -9.53
C ARG A 159 17.16 -7.62 -10.00
N LEU A 160 16.99 -8.92 -9.77
CA LEU A 160 17.96 -9.92 -10.23
C LEU A 160 18.09 -9.94 -11.75
N LYS A 161 16.97 -9.75 -12.47
CA LYS A 161 16.98 -9.61 -13.93
C LYS A 161 17.81 -8.40 -14.38
N SER A 162 17.71 -7.26 -13.69
CA SER A 162 18.43 -6.04 -14.07
C SER A 162 19.96 -6.18 -14.02
N VAL A 163 20.47 -7.08 -13.16
CA VAL A 163 21.90 -7.34 -12.99
C VAL A 163 22.34 -8.68 -13.59
N SER A 164 21.44 -9.40 -14.27
CA SER A 164 21.72 -10.77 -14.75
C SER A 164 22.83 -10.84 -15.80
N ALA A 165 23.06 -9.74 -16.52
CA ALA A 165 24.13 -9.64 -17.53
C ALA A 165 25.51 -9.31 -16.92
N ILE A 166 25.60 -9.03 -15.62
CA ILE A 166 26.86 -8.74 -14.94
C ILE A 166 27.56 -10.08 -14.64
N ASP A 167 28.68 -10.35 -15.29
CA ASP A 167 29.51 -11.54 -15.02
C ASP A 167 30.63 -11.20 -14.01
N PRO A 168 30.48 -11.55 -12.72
CA PRO A 168 31.49 -11.28 -11.71
C PRO A 168 32.80 -12.03 -11.96
N ARG A 169 32.79 -13.17 -12.67
CA ARG A 169 34.01 -13.93 -12.98
C ARG A 169 34.84 -13.19 -14.02
N TYR A 170 34.19 -12.68 -15.07
CA TYR A 170 34.83 -11.81 -16.05
C TYR A 170 35.41 -10.56 -15.38
N ILE A 171 34.62 -9.85 -14.57
CA ILE A 171 35.05 -8.63 -13.87
C ILE A 171 36.28 -8.91 -13.00
N THR A 172 36.23 -9.96 -12.16
CA THR A 172 37.34 -10.33 -11.27
C THR A 172 38.60 -10.74 -12.05
N LYS A 173 38.44 -11.38 -13.22
CA LYS A 173 39.56 -11.69 -14.10
C LYS A 173 40.16 -10.41 -14.68
N ARG A 174 39.32 -9.49 -15.18
CA ARG A 174 39.74 -8.25 -15.83
C ARG A 174 40.44 -7.29 -14.86
N LEU A 175 39.93 -7.15 -13.64
CA LEU A 175 40.58 -6.37 -12.58
C LEU A 175 42.00 -6.88 -12.27
N ARG A 176 42.21 -8.21 -12.28
CA ARG A 176 43.55 -8.80 -12.09
C ARG A 176 44.50 -8.51 -13.25
N GLU A 177 44.00 -8.41 -14.47
CA GLU A 177 44.80 -8.02 -15.64
C GLU A 177 45.19 -6.54 -15.56
N LEU A 178 44.24 -5.68 -15.16
CA LEU A 178 44.44 -4.23 -15.03
C LEU A 178 45.37 -3.85 -13.86
N ALA A 179 45.48 -4.68 -12.82
CA ALA A 179 46.32 -4.40 -11.65
C ALA A 179 47.81 -4.11 -11.98
N ARG A 180 48.30 -4.52 -13.15
CA ARG A 180 49.68 -4.27 -13.61
C ARG A 180 49.81 -3.06 -14.53
N ASP A 181 48.70 -2.52 -15.03
CA ASP A 181 48.65 -1.38 -15.94
C ASP A 181 48.29 -0.10 -15.15
N LYS A 182 49.21 0.87 -15.13
CA LYS A 182 49.03 2.15 -14.43
C LYS A 182 48.54 3.28 -15.33
N SER A 183 48.18 2.98 -16.57
CA SER A 183 47.69 3.99 -17.51
C SER A 183 46.37 4.60 -17.02
N PRO A 184 46.08 5.88 -17.35
CA PRO A 184 44.80 6.49 -17.00
C PRO A 184 43.59 5.69 -17.48
N LYS A 185 43.64 5.15 -18.71
CA LYS A 185 42.56 4.30 -19.25
C LYS A 185 42.33 3.02 -18.46
N ALA A 186 43.39 2.39 -17.94
CA ALA A 186 43.26 1.20 -17.11
C ALA A 186 42.58 1.52 -15.77
N ARG A 187 42.85 2.71 -15.20
CA ARG A 187 42.17 3.19 -13.98
C ARG A 187 40.69 3.48 -14.22
N ASP A 188 40.37 4.13 -15.33
CA ASP A 188 38.96 4.41 -15.69
C ASP A 188 38.18 3.09 -15.91
N GLU A 189 38.81 2.09 -16.54
CA GLU A 189 38.21 0.77 -16.71
C GLU A 189 38.05 0.03 -15.37
N GLU A 190 39.05 0.10 -14.49
CA GLU A 190 39.02 -0.47 -13.13
C GLU A 190 37.87 0.12 -12.31
N GLU A 191 37.69 1.44 -12.33
CA GLU A 191 36.62 2.13 -11.62
C GLU A 191 35.24 1.67 -12.12
N ALA A 192 35.01 1.66 -13.43
CA ALA A 192 33.75 1.21 -14.02
C ALA A 192 33.44 -0.27 -13.70
N LEU A 193 34.45 -1.12 -13.63
CA LEU A 193 34.30 -2.54 -13.26
C LEU A 193 33.94 -2.71 -11.78
N ASN A 194 34.57 -1.93 -10.90
CA ASN A 194 34.25 -1.92 -9.47
C ASN A 194 32.83 -1.41 -9.21
N GLU A 195 32.37 -0.37 -9.90
CA GLU A 195 30.99 0.12 -9.81
C GLU A 195 29.96 -0.95 -10.20
N ARG A 196 30.22 -1.73 -11.26
CA ARG A 196 29.35 -2.83 -11.68
C ARG A 196 29.31 -3.95 -10.66
N LEU A 197 30.44 -4.26 -10.01
CA LEU A 197 30.48 -5.25 -8.94
C LEU A 197 29.68 -4.77 -7.72
N ALA A 198 29.88 -3.51 -7.31
CA ALA A 198 29.14 -2.91 -6.21
C ALA A 198 27.62 -2.87 -6.47
N LEU A 199 27.21 -2.59 -7.71
CA LEU A 199 25.80 -2.65 -8.11
C LEU A 199 25.22 -4.07 -7.95
N LEU A 200 25.96 -5.10 -8.38
CA LEU A 200 25.56 -6.50 -8.23
C LEU A 200 25.43 -6.91 -6.77
N GLU A 201 26.41 -6.56 -5.93
CA GLU A 201 26.41 -6.86 -4.49
C GLU A 201 25.25 -6.19 -3.78
N LYS A 202 25.06 -4.89 -4.01
CA LYS A 202 23.94 -4.14 -3.46
C LYS A 202 22.58 -4.72 -3.88
N THR A 203 22.44 -5.09 -5.15
CA THR A 203 21.19 -5.69 -5.64
C THR A 203 20.90 -7.04 -4.97
N ARG A 204 21.94 -7.83 -4.66
CA ARG A 204 21.79 -9.08 -3.91
C ARG A 204 21.40 -8.84 -2.47
N GLU A 205 22.01 -7.86 -1.80
CA GLU A 205 21.66 -7.49 -0.42
C GLU A 205 20.20 -7.02 -0.34
N GLU A 206 19.79 -6.07 -1.17
CA GLU A 206 18.41 -5.57 -1.23
C GLU A 206 17.41 -6.69 -1.57
N THR A 207 17.81 -7.68 -2.37
CA THR A 207 16.98 -8.86 -2.68
C THR A 207 16.83 -9.79 -1.47
N LEU A 208 17.89 -10.00 -0.69
CA LEU A 208 17.85 -10.81 0.52
C LEU A 208 16.95 -10.18 1.58
N ASP A 209 16.98 -8.85 1.72
CA ASP A 209 16.09 -8.12 2.62
C ASP A 209 14.61 -8.36 2.27
N LEU A 210 14.24 -8.23 1.00
CA LEU A 210 12.88 -8.50 0.53
C LEU A 210 12.44 -9.95 0.80
N LEU A 211 13.32 -10.91 0.56
CA LEU A 211 13.05 -12.33 0.82
C LEU A 211 12.91 -12.61 2.33
N SER A 212 13.66 -11.91 3.18
CA SER A 212 13.54 -12.00 4.64
C SER A 212 12.23 -11.39 5.14
N ASP A 213 11.86 -10.22 4.63
CA ASP A 213 10.57 -9.57 4.91
C ASP A 213 9.40 -10.49 4.53
N ASN A 214 9.51 -11.22 3.41
CA ASN A 214 8.52 -12.20 3.00
C ASN A 214 8.36 -13.37 3.99
N GLU A 215 9.46 -13.88 4.57
CA GLU A 215 9.37 -14.92 5.61
C GLU A 215 8.68 -14.41 6.87
N ALA A 216 8.95 -13.16 7.28
CA ALA A 216 8.28 -12.54 8.41
C ALA A 216 6.77 -12.38 8.15
N ALA A 217 6.39 -11.94 6.94
CA ALA A 217 5.00 -11.82 6.53
C ALA A 217 4.26 -13.18 6.53
N MET A 218 4.87 -14.20 5.92
CA MET A 218 4.32 -15.56 5.91
C MET A 218 4.20 -16.16 7.33
N THR A 219 5.17 -15.90 8.20
CA THR A 219 5.10 -16.33 9.60
C THR A 219 3.96 -15.66 10.34
N THR A 220 3.72 -14.38 10.07
CA THR A 220 2.61 -13.64 10.69
C THR A 220 1.26 -14.14 10.19
N LEU A 221 1.14 -14.52 8.90
CA LEU A 221 -0.05 -15.21 8.39
C LEU A 221 -0.30 -16.55 9.10
N ASP A 222 0.74 -17.33 9.38
CA ASP A 222 0.60 -18.58 10.15
C ASP A 222 0.12 -18.31 11.59
N LYS A 223 0.68 -17.30 12.25
CA LYS A 223 0.23 -16.87 13.58
C LYS A 223 -1.25 -16.45 13.55
N ALA A 224 -1.65 -15.71 12.53
CA ALA A 224 -3.03 -15.23 12.36
C ALA A 224 -3.99 -16.42 12.18
N ALA A 225 -3.62 -17.37 11.33
CA ALA A 225 -4.36 -18.60 11.11
C ALA A 225 -4.49 -19.42 12.42
N SER A 226 -3.40 -19.51 13.20
CA SER A 226 -3.39 -20.22 14.48
C SER A 226 -4.27 -19.53 15.53
N ALA A 227 -4.17 -18.21 15.67
CA ALA A 227 -5.01 -17.41 16.57
C ALA A 227 -6.50 -17.57 16.21
N LEU A 228 -6.82 -17.47 14.92
CA LEU A 228 -8.17 -17.64 14.39
C LEU A 228 -8.73 -19.05 14.64
N ALA A 229 -7.92 -20.09 14.45
CA ALA A 229 -8.30 -21.47 14.78
C ALA A 229 -8.66 -21.64 16.27
N GLY A 230 -7.96 -20.90 17.14
CA GLY A 230 -8.14 -20.87 18.59
C GLY A 230 -9.39 -20.11 19.06
N ILE A 231 -10.06 -19.33 18.19
CA ILE A 231 -11.30 -18.64 18.52
C ILE A 231 -12.40 -19.70 18.74
N LYS A 232 -12.67 -19.97 20.00
CA LYS A 232 -13.85 -20.66 20.51
C LYS A 232 -14.67 -19.60 21.24
N THR A 233 -15.68 -19.07 20.58
CA THR A 233 -16.86 -18.40 21.17
C THR A 233 -16.64 -17.70 22.54
N HIS A 234 -16.56 -16.36 22.53
CA HIS A 234 -16.72 -15.46 23.69
C HIS A 234 -15.73 -15.58 24.89
N LYS A 235 -14.47 -15.98 24.71
CA LYS A 235 -13.43 -15.74 25.74
C LYS A 235 -12.33 -14.80 25.22
N GLY A 236 -12.22 -13.65 25.89
CA GLY A 236 -11.51 -12.45 25.40
C GLY A 236 -10.01 -12.56 25.12
N ALA A 237 -9.32 -13.61 25.61
CA ALA A 237 -7.88 -13.78 25.33
C ALA A 237 -7.62 -14.09 23.85
N ALA A 238 -8.35 -15.04 23.25
CA ALA A 238 -8.17 -15.41 21.85
C ALA A 238 -8.55 -14.29 20.87
N ALA A 239 -9.52 -13.44 21.27
CA ALA A 239 -9.90 -12.26 20.49
C ALA A 239 -8.82 -11.17 20.53
N MET A 240 -8.17 -10.98 21.68
CA MET A 240 -7.07 -10.02 21.83
C MET A 240 -5.83 -10.46 21.05
N ASP A 241 -5.48 -11.74 21.11
CA ASP A 241 -4.36 -12.30 20.33
C ASP A 241 -4.58 -12.14 18.83
N MET A 242 -5.82 -12.35 18.37
CA MET A 242 -6.18 -12.14 16.97
C MET A 242 -6.03 -10.66 16.58
N GLU A 243 -6.55 -9.73 17.38
CA GLU A 243 -6.46 -8.30 17.09
C GLU A 243 -5.00 -7.83 16.97
N PHE A 244 -4.14 -8.27 17.89
CA PHE A 244 -2.72 -7.98 17.86
C PHE A 244 -2.03 -8.50 16.58
N VAL A 245 -2.33 -9.74 16.18
CA VAL A 245 -1.73 -10.30 14.96
C VAL A 245 -2.26 -9.61 13.70
N MET A 246 -3.52 -9.18 13.69
CA MET A 246 -4.07 -8.41 12.58
C MET A 246 -3.44 -7.02 12.45
N GLU A 247 -3.10 -6.37 13.56
CA GLU A 247 -2.31 -5.13 13.57
C GLU A 247 -0.87 -5.36 13.04
N GLU A 248 -0.26 -6.49 13.37
CA GLU A 248 1.04 -6.90 12.83
C GLU A 248 0.96 -7.11 11.29
N LEU A 249 -0.10 -7.76 10.79
CA LEU A 249 -0.36 -7.91 9.35
C LEU A 249 -0.58 -6.56 8.66
N GLU A 250 -1.36 -5.65 9.25
CA GLU A 250 -1.58 -4.32 8.69
C GLU A 250 -0.26 -3.52 8.61
N THR A 251 0.58 -3.64 9.63
CA THR A 251 1.93 -3.04 9.63
C THR A 251 2.79 -3.59 8.49
N LEU A 252 2.74 -4.90 8.25
CA LEU A 252 3.49 -5.54 7.17
C LEU A 252 2.98 -5.13 5.78
N ALA A 253 1.66 -5.09 5.58
CA ALA A 253 1.05 -4.60 4.34
C ALA A 253 1.46 -3.14 4.05
N ASN A 254 1.41 -2.28 5.07
CA ASN A 254 1.80 -0.87 4.94
C ASN A 254 3.29 -0.68 4.65
N ARG A 255 4.17 -1.53 5.21
CA ARG A 255 5.61 -1.49 4.92
C ARG A 255 5.92 -1.82 3.47
N ALA A 256 5.23 -2.79 2.88
CA ALA A 256 5.40 -3.12 1.47
C ALA A 256 5.02 -1.93 0.56
N HIS A 257 3.96 -1.19 0.89
CA HIS A 257 3.59 0.03 0.15
C HIS A 257 4.57 1.20 0.34
N LEU A 258 5.24 1.31 1.49
CA LEU A 258 6.24 2.36 1.74
C LEU A 258 7.52 2.20 0.89
N TYR A 259 7.84 0.99 0.42
CA TYR A 259 8.95 0.81 -0.52
C TYR A 259 8.67 1.45 -1.89
N ASP A 260 7.41 1.50 -2.33
CA ASP A 260 7.02 2.19 -3.57
C ASP A 260 7.13 3.72 -3.46
N ASN A 261 6.94 4.28 -2.25
CA ASN A 261 7.03 5.73 -2.00
C ASN A 261 8.47 6.22 -1.72
N ARG A 262 9.30 5.47 -0.96
CA ARG A 262 10.74 5.79 -0.83
C ARG A 262 11.48 5.75 -2.17
N ARG A 263 10.97 4.96 -3.14
CA ARG A 263 11.45 4.92 -4.52
C ARG A 263 11.15 6.19 -5.32
N LYS A 264 9.99 6.83 -5.10
CA LYS A 264 9.64 8.11 -5.76
C LYS A 264 10.48 9.27 -5.23
N GLU A 265 10.78 9.29 -3.93
CA GLU A 265 11.60 10.33 -3.31
C GLU A 265 13.08 10.25 -3.74
N LYS A 266 13.65 9.04 -3.89
CA LYS A 266 15.03 8.89 -4.38
C LYS A 266 15.21 9.23 -5.86
N ASN A 267 14.16 9.12 -6.69
CA ASN A 267 14.21 9.49 -8.11
C ASN A 267 13.91 10.97 -8.40
N HIS A 268 13.30 11.71 -7.47
CA HIS A 268 13.09 13.16 -7.60
C HIS A 268 14.20 14.01 -6.96
N GLY A 269 15.19 13.37 -6.31
CA GLY A 269 16.38 14.03 -5.74
C GLY A 269 17.59 14.09 -6.68
N ARG A 270 17.44 13.74 -7.97
CA ARG A 270 18.48 13.85 -9.00
C ARG A 270 17.93 14.54 -10.24
N PHE A 271 17.78 15.86 -10.16
CA PHE A 271 17.86 16.78 -11.28
C PHE A 271 18.62 18.02 -10.83
#